data_AF-A0A0V0HKB8-F1
#
_entry.id   AF-A0A0V0HKB8-F1
#
_cell.length_a   1.000
_cell.length_b   1.000
_cell.length_c   1.000
_cell.angle_alpha   90.00
_cell.angle_beta   90.00
_cell.angle_gamma   90.00
#
_symmetry.space_group_name_H-M   'P 1'
#
loop_
_entity.id
_entity.type
_entity.pdbx_description
1 polymer ?
#
loop_
_entity_poly.entity_id
_entity_poly.type
_entity_poly.pdbx_seq_one_letter_code
_entity_poly.pdbx_strand_id
1 'polypeptide(L)'
;MLPWENLPVLRNQQVYRMPSVSSIRATLIKCCQDQQQVQKGGSPMKQGVPSSPSIPLIDPLDSYYLLNPSGDLSSTQSEFENWFRDQDFEGKCGTAPAVEELAEALRSHDLFIYFGHGSGAQYIPEHEVKKLESCAATLLMGCSSGSLYLHGCYAPRGAPLCYLFAGSPVIVANLWEVTDKDIDRFGKSMLDAILRERSNVSFRCDQCDTLSDKLESLKISDR
;
A
#
# COMPACT_ATOMS: atom_id res chain seq x y z
N MET A 1 -17.22 -3.37 15.41
CA MET A 1 -15.83 -3.09 15.84
C MET A 1 -15.72 -1.64 16.29
N LEU A 2 -14.82 -1.32 17.23
CA LEU A 2 -14.66 0.05 17.75
C LEU A 2 -13.52 0.81 17.03
N PRO A 3 -13.68 2.11 16.70
CA PRO A 3 -12.65 2.92 16.07
C PRO A 3 -11.74 3.59 17.12
N TRP A 4 -10.89 2.79 17.76
CA TRP A 4 -9.99 3.26 18.83
C TRP A 4 -9.09 4.42 18.41
N GLU A 5 -8.66 4.46 17.16
CA GLU A 5 -7.84 5.52 16.57
C GLU A 5 -8.51 6.90 16.61
N ASN A 6 -9.85 6.95 16.69
CA ASN A 6 -10.61 8.19 16.73
C ASN A 6 -10.80 8.77 18.14
N LEU A 7 -10.32 8.08 19.18
CA LEU A 7 -10.32 8.60 20.56
C LEU A 7 -9.50 9.90 20.63
N PRO A 8 -9.92 10.91 21.43
CA PRO A 8 -9.22 12.21 21.51
C PRO A 8 -7.71 12.11 21.81
N VAL A 9 -7.32 11.14 22.63
CA VAL A 9 -5.91 10.90 23.00
C VAL A 9 -5.10 10.23 21.88
N LEU A 10 -5.76 9.54 20.94
CA LEU A 10 -5.12 8.80 19.85
C LEU A 10 -5.22 9.48 18.48
N ARG A 11 -6.17 10.41 18.27
CA ARG A 11 -6.49 11.00 16.97
C ARG A 11 -5.30 11.64 16.24
N ASN A 12 -4.34 12.17 17.00
CA ASN A 12 -3.14 12.84 16.45
C ASN A 12 -1.87 11.98 16.60
N GLN A 13 -2.02 10.68 16.80
CA GLN A 13 -0.92 9.73 16.97
C GLN A 13 -0.87 8.76 15.78
N GLN A 14 0.32 8.24 15.48
CA GLN A 14 0.48 7.16 14.52
C GLN A 14 0.07 5.84 15.18
N VAL A 15 -1.13 5.36 14.88
CA VAL A 15 -1.71 4.15 15.46
C VAL A 15 -1.95 3.12 14.38
N TYR A 16 -1.50 1.89 14.64
CA TYR A 16 -1.65 0.76 13.74
C TYR A 16 -2.26 -0.42 14.50
N ARG A 17 -3.05 -1.25 13.81
CA ARG A 17 -3.63 -2.48 14.37
C ARG A 17 -2.80 -3.69 13.99
N MET A 18 -2.61 -4.59 14.93
CA MET A 18 -2.05 -5.92 14.69
C MET A 18 -2.83 -6.97 15.50
N PRO A 19 -3.04 -8.19 14.97
CA PRO A 19 -3.88 -9.18 15.65
C PRO A 19 -3.20 -9.79 16.88
N SER A 20 -1.87 -9.76 16.97
CA SER A 20 -1.13 -10.22 18.13
C SER A 20 0.29 -9.64 18.18
N VAL A 21 0.92 -9.71 19.36
CA VAL A 21 2.36 -9.40 19.53
C VAL A 21 3.23 -10.32 18.67
N SER A 22 2.83 -11.58 18.51
CA SER A 22 3.53 -12.53 17.63
C SER A 22 3.48 -12.09 16.17
N SER A 23 2.37 -11.49 15.72
CA SER A 23 2.24 -10.93 14.37
C SER A 23 3.15 -9.73 14.17
N ILE A 24 3.25 -8.83 15.14
CA ILE A 24 4.22 -7.72 15.11
C ILE A 24 5.64 -8.27 14.93
N ARG A 25 6.03 -9.26 15.74
CA ARG A 25 7.36 -9.88 15.66
C ARG A 25 7.59 -10.56 14.32
N ALA A 26 6.60 -11.28 13.80
CA ALA A 26 6.69 -11.97 12.50
C ALA A 26 6.91 -10.97 11.36
N THR A 27 6.13 -9.87 11.33
CA THR A 27 6.31 -8.79 10.35
C THR A 27 7.71 -8.20 10.44
N LEU A 28 8.18 -7.85 11.65
CA LEU A 28 9.53 -7.30 11.84
C LEU A 28 10.64 -8.25 11.35
N ILE A 29 10.53 -9.55 11.63
CA ILE A 29 11.51 -10.55 11.17
C ILE A 29 11.53 -10.62 9.64
N LYS A 30 10.35 -10.61 9.01
CA LYS A 30 10.23 -10.66 7.54
C LYS A 30 10.87 -9.44 6.89
N CYS A 31 10.57 -8.23 7.38
CA CYS A 31 11.18 -7.00 6.87
C CYS A 31 12.72 -7.01 6.98
N CYS A 32 13.26 -7.54 8.09
CA CYS A 32 14.71 -7.68 8.26
C CYS A 32 15.35 -8.68 7.28
N GLN A 33 14.63 -9.73 6.89
CA GLN A 33 15.12 -10.73 5.92
C GLN A 33 15.16 -10.16 4.50
N ASP A 34 14.10 -9.43 4.10
CA ASP A 34 14.00 -8.84 2.77
C ASP A 34 15.13 -7.80 2.54
N GLN A 35 15.44 -6.97 3.54
CA GLN A 35 16.56 -6.02 3.48
C GLN A 35 17.92 -6.70 3.28
N GLN A 36 18.13 -7.88 3.88
CA GLN A 36 19.39 -8.61 3.75
C GLN A 36 19.55 -9.28 2.39
N GLN A 37 18.45 -9.61 1.69
CA GLN A 37 18.52 -10.16 0.33
C GLN A 37 18.86 -9.06 -0.69
N VAL A 38 18.27 -7.87 -0.57
CA VAL A 38 18.55 -6.71 -1.44
C VAL A 38 20.04 -6.32 -1.37
N GLN A 39 20.66 -6.38 -0.18
CA GLN A 39 22.08 -6.05 0.00
C GLN A 39 23.05 -7.09 -0.56
N LYS A 40 22.61 -8.32 -0.89
CA LYS A 40 23.48 -9.35 -1.50
C LYS A 40 23.63 -9.24 -3.02
N GLY A 41 22.82 -8.40 -3.68
CA GLY A 41 22.88 -8.14 -5.13
C GLY A 41 23.76 -6.95 -5.54
N GLY A 42 24.21 -6.12 -4.58
CA GLY A 42 25.11 -4.98 -4.78
C GLY A 42 26.46 -5.20 -4.09
N SER A 43 27.53 -4.62 -4.63
CA SER A 43 28.92 -4.78 -4.15
C SER A 43 29.08 -4.68 -2.62
N PRO A 44 30.05 -5.40 -2.01
CA PRO A 44 30.21 -5.49 -0.57
C PRO A 44 30.70 -4.15 0.01
N MET A 45 29.77 -3.26 0.37
CA MET A 45 30.10 -2.04 1.11
C MET A 45 29.91 -2.27 2.60
N LYS A 46 31.05 -2.33 3.30
CA LYS A 46 31.35 -2.17 4.74
C LYS A 46 30.20 -2.35 5.73
N GLN A 47 30.41 -3.29 6.67
CA GLN A 47 29.73 -3.42 7.97
C GLN A 47 29.44 -2.06 8.61
N GLY A 48 28.23 -1.56 8.39
CA GLY A 48 27.61 -0.48 9.15
C GLY A 48 26.64 -1.10 10.14
N VAL A 49 26.48 -0.42 11.28
CA VAL A 49 25.52 -0.66 12.37
C VAL A 49 24.21 -1.25 11.83
N PRO A 50 23.59 -2.28 12.46
CA PRO A 50 22.29 -2.77 12.03
C PRO A 50 21.33 -1.58 12.04
N SER A 51 20.95 -1.14 10.84
CA SER A 51 19.91 -0.13 10.66
C SER A 51 18.71 -0.59 11.47
N SER A 52 18.19 0.30 12.31
CA SER A 52 17.00 0.05 13.12
C SER A 52 15.93 -0.62 12.26
N PRO A 53 15.13 -1.57 12.81
CA PRO A 53 14.11 -2.27 12.02
C PRO A 53 13.21 -1.25 11.35
N SER A 54 13.39 -1.06 10.05
CA SER A 54 12.65 -0.11 9.25
C SER A 54 11.54 -0.85 8.53
N ILE A 55 10.37 -0.21 8.50
CA ILE A 55 9.22 -0.63 7.69
C ILE A 55 9.72 -0.73 6.23
N PRO A 56 9.26 -1.72 5.44
CA PRO A 56 9.62 -1.84 4.04
C PRO A 56 9.39 -0.50 3.34
N LEU A 57 10.37 -0.07 2.54
CA LEU A 57 10.18 1.09 1.68
C LEU A 57 9.16 0.68 0.62
N ILE A 58 8.07 1.42 0.53
CA ILE A 58 7.00 1.22 -0.46
C ILE A 58 7.16 2.35 -1.47
N ASP A 59 7.43 2.04 -2.74
CA ASP A 59 7.38 3.04 -3.81
C ASP A 59 5.92 3.18 -4.31
N PRO A 60 5.22 4.29 -4.03
CA PRO A 60 3.85 4.45 -4.48
C PRO A 60 3.72 4.70 -5.99
N LEU A 61 4.81 4.89 -6.75
CA LEU A 61 4.72 4.84 -8.22
C LEU A 61 4.72 3.41 -8.78
N ASP A 62 5.23 2.45 -8.02
CA ASP A 62 5.07 1.03 -8.33
C ASP A 62 3.72 0.55 -7.79
N SER A 63 2.67 1.05 -8.44
CA SER A 63 1.28 0.87 -8.04
C SER A 63 0.48 0.13 -9.11
N TYR A 64 -0.32 -0.83 -8.65
CA TYR A 64 -1.40 -1.41 -9.44
C TYR A 64 -2.77 -0.98 -8.88
N TYR A 65 -3.66 -0.44 -9.73
CA TYR A 65 -5.02 -0.08 -9.32
C TYR A 65 -6.11 -0.97 -9.93
N LEU A 66 -7.14 -1.24 -9.13
CA LEU A 66 -8.40 -1.85 -9.56
C LEU A 66 -9.56 -0.91 -9.22
N LEU A 67 -10.11 -0.28 -10.25
CA LEU A 67 -11.13 0.78 -10.15
C LEU A 67 -12.46 0.33 -10.75
N ASN A 68 -13.54 0.41 -9.97
CA ASN A 68 -14.91 0.09 -10.40
C ASN A 68 -15.04 -1.24 -11.19
N PRO A 69 -14.53 -2.37 -10.70
CA PRO A 69 -14.59 -3.64 -11.44
C PRO A 69 -16.00 -4.18 -11.70
N SER A 70 -16.99 -3.75 -10.92
CA SER A 70 -18.43 -4.06 -11.11
C SER A 70 -19.11 -3.18 -12.17
N GLY A 71 -18.51 -2.05 -12.53
CA GLY A 71 -19.05 -1.10 -13.51
C GLY A 71 -20.17 -0.19 -12.99
N ASP A 72 -20.59 -0.30 -11.74
CA ASP A 72 -21.71 0.45 -11.16
C ASP A 72 -21.30 1.71 -10.39
N LEU A 73 -20.01 1.89 -10.07
CA LEU A 73 -19.46 3.06 -9.38
C LEU A 73 -18.98 4.16 -10.35
N SER A 74 -19.87 4.61 -11.23
CA SER A 74 -19.56 5.60 -12.29
C SER A 74 -18.98 6.93 -11.78
N SER A 75 -19.45 7.42 -10.62
CA SER A 75 -18.94 8.65 -10.01
C SER A 75 -17.50 8.48 -9.53
N THR A 76 -17.21 7.41 -8.79
CA THR A 76 -15.87 7.07 -8.30
C THR A 76 -14.92 6.83 -9.47
N GLN A 77 -15.37 6.11 -10.50
CA GLN A 77 -14.58 5.92 -11.71
C GLN A 77 -14.18 7.26 -12.34
N SER A 78 -15.14 8.17 -12.53
CA SER A 78 -14.88 9.47 -13.15
C SER A 78 -13.90 10.34 -12.34
N GLU A 79 -13.91 10.21 -11.01
CA GLU A 79 -13.01 10.95 -10.11
C GLU A 79 -11.56 10.47 -10.20
N PHE A 80 -11.35 9.15 -10.33
CA PHE A 80 -10.01 8.55 -10.21
C PHE A 80 -9.37 8.09 -11.52
N GLU A 81 -10.16 7.77 -12.55
CA GLU A 81 -9.62 7.18 -13.78
C GLU A 81 -8.59 8.07 -14.46
N ASN A 82 -8.89 9.36 -14.61
CA ASN A 82 -7.93 10.32 -15.16
C ASN A 82 -6.74 10.53 -14.23
N TRP A 83 -6.98 10.57 -12.91
CA TRP A 83 -5.91 10.78 -11.92
C TRP A 83 -4.90 9.64 -11.95
N PHE A 84 -5.34 8.38 -12.01
CA PHE A 84 -4.44 7.22 -12.11
C PHE A 84 -3.65 7.22 -13.42
N ARG A 85 -4.31 7.59 -14.54
CA ARG A 85 -3.64 7.71 -15.84
C ARG A 85 -2.56 8.80 -15.83
N ASP A 86 -2.82 9.93 -15.18
CA ASP A 86 -1.85 11.02 -15.07
C ASP A 86 -0.63 10.65 -14.22
N GLN A 87 -0.75 9.65 -13.33
CA GLN A 87 0.38 9.09 -12.56
C GLN A 87 1.09 7.92 -13.26
N ASP A 88 0.63 7.50 -14.45
CA ASP A 88 1.13 6.34 -15.19
C ASP A 88 1.07 5.02 -14.39
N PHE A 89 0.06 4.86 -13.53
CA PHE A 89 -0.12 3.62 -12.77
C PHE A 89 -0.65 2.50 -13.67
N GLU A 90 -0.20 1.27 -13.43
CA GLU A 90 -0.78 0.09 -14.05
C GLU A 90 -2.13 -0.22 -13.40
N GLY A 91 -3.11 -0.71 -14.17
CA GLY A 91 -4.38 -1.11 -13.56
C GLY A 91 -5.53 -1.40 -14.50
N LYS A 92 -6.68 -1.69 -13.90
CA LYS A 92 -7.95 -1.98 -14.59
C LYS A 92 -9.05 -1.07 -14.09
N CYS A 93 -9.86 -0.61 -15.04
CA CYS A 93 -10.99 0.27 -14.80
C CYS A 93 -12.27 -0.32 -15.41
N GLY A 94 -13.38 -0.26 -14.68
CA GLY A 94 -14.71 -0.59 -15.20
C GLY A 94 -14.97 -2.07 -15.50
N THR A 95 -13.98 -2.93 -15.30
CA THR A 95 -14.05 -4.37 -15.60
C THR A 95 -13.30 -5.19 -14.57
N ALA A 96 -13.81 -6.39 -14.28
CA ALA A 96 -13.17 -7.35 -13.39
C ALA A 96 -12.03 -8.09 -14.13
N PRO A 97 -10.79 -8.04 -13.63
CA PRO A 97 -9.67 -8.82 -14.17
C PRO A 97 -9.77 -10.30 -13.81
N ALA A 98 -8.88 -11.10 -14.41
CA ALA A 98 -8.68 -12.48 -14.00
C ALA A 98 -8.06 -12.57 -12.60
N VAL A 99 -8.32 -13.67 -11.90
CA VAL A 99 -7.79 -13.91 -10.53
C VAL A 99 -6.26 -13.93 -10.55
N GLU A 100 -5.69 -14.54 -11.59
CA GLU A 100 -4.25 -14.67 -11.77
C GLU A 100 -3.57 -13.32 -11.99
N GLU A 101 -4.24 -12.40 -12.69
CA GLU A 101 -3.75 -11.04 -12.91
C GLU A 101 -3.68 -10.27 -11.58
N LEU A 102 -4.71 -10.39 -10.73
CA LEU A 102 -4.70 -9.76 -9.41
C LEU A 102 -3.69 -10.39 -8.47
N ALA A 103 -3.52 -11.71 -8.52
CA ALA A 103 -2.52 -12.40 -7.74
C ALA A 103 -1.10 -11.96 -8.12
N GLU A 104 -0.84 -11.77 -9.42
CA GLU A 104 0.44 -11.24 -9.90
C GLU A 104 0.61 -9.78 -9.50
N ALA A 105 -0.40 -8.92 -9.70
CA ALA A 105 -0.35 -7.52 -9.28
C ALA A 105 -0.03 -7.36 -7.79
N LEU A 106 -0.68 -8.14 -6.93
CA LEU A 106 -0.39 -8.15 -5.49
C LEU A 106 1.02 -8.64 -5.15
N ARG A 107 1.64 -9.45 -6.01
CA ARG A 107 2.97 -10.02 -5.79
C ARG A 107 4.08 -9.12 -6.30
N SER A 108 3.86 -8.47 -7.44
CA SER A 108 4.90 -7.80 -8.24
C SER A 108 5.02 -6.31 -7.98
N HIS A 109 4.00 -5.69 -7.38
CA HIS A 109 3.99 -4.26 -7.09
C HIS A 109 4.14 -3.97 -5.59
N ASP A 110 4.70 -2.80 -5.26
CA ASP A 110 4.80 -2.31 -3.89
C ASP A 110 3.45 -1.85 -3.32
N LEU A 111 2.57 -1.27 -4.14
CA LEU A 111 1.28 -0.74 -3.71
C LEU A 111 0.11 -1.24 -4.58
N PHE A 112 -0.92 -1.77 -3.94
CA PHE A 112 -2.17 -2.17 -4.58
C PHE A 112 -3.32 -1.28 -4.11
N ILE A 113 -4.02 -0.67 -5.07
CA ILE A 113 -5.08 0.32 -4.82
C ILE A 113 -6.41 -0.22 -5.34
N TYR A 114 -7.39 -0.38 -4.46
CA TYR A 114 -8.72 -0.88 -4.82
C TYR A 114 -9.80 0.15 -4.50
N PHE A 115 -10.61 0.49 -5.50
CA PHE A 115 -11.85 1.26 -5.35
C PHE A 115 -13.02 0.44 -5.88
N GLY A 116 -13.84 -0.08 -4.98
CA GLY A 116 -14.94 -0.98 -5.33
C GLY A 116 -15.72 -1.47 -4.12
N HIS A 117 -16.62 -2.43 -4.35
CA HIS A 117 -17.44 -3.02 -3.29
C HIS A 117 -16.66 -3.94 -2.36
N GLY A 118 -16.88 -3.81 -1.05
CA GLY A 118 -16.29 -4.73 -0.09
C GLY A 118 -14.76 -4.66 -0.06
N SER A 119 -14.12 -5.81 0.12
CA SER A 119 -12.66 -5.96 0.12
C SER A 119 -12.08 -6.45 -1.22
N GLY A 120 -12.90 -6.57 -2.26
CA GLY A 120 -12.50 -7.20 -3.53
C GLY A 120 -12.45 -8.73 -3.48
N ALA A 121 -12.94 -9.37 -2.41
CA ALA A 121 -12.94 -10.83 -2.25
C ALA A 121 -13.72 -11.58 -3.35
N GLN A 122 -14.62 -10.89 -4.06
CA GLN A 122 -15.33 -11.40 -5.22
C GLN A 122 -14.46 -11.50 -6.49
N TYR A 123 -13.35 -10.76 -6.56
CA TYR A 123 -12.42 -10.76 -7.70
C TYR A 123 -11.16 -11.57 -7.41
N ILE A 124 -10.68 -11.53 -6.17
CA ILE A 124 -9.62 -12.41 -5.70
C ILE A 124 -10.04 -13.08 -4.39
N PRO A 125 -10.38 -14.39 -4.41
CA PRO A 125 -10.79 -15.09 -3.21
C PRO A 125 -9.69 -15.09 -2.14
N GLU A 126 -10.09 -14.99 -0.86
CA GLU A 126 -9.15 -14.93 0.27
C GLU A 126 -8.13 -16.09 0.32
N HIS A 127 -8.50 -17.27 -0.19
CA HIS A 127 -7.59 -18.42 -0.22
C HIS A 127 -6.51 -18.29 -1.28
N GLU A 128 -6.74 -17.53 -2.36
CA GLU A 128 -5.71 -17.21 -3.36
C GLU A 128 -4.74 -16.18 -2.78
N VAL A 129 -5.24 -15.13 -2.13
CA VAL A 129 -4.39 -14.15 -1.42
C VAL A 129 -3.47 -14.84 -0.41
N LYS A 130 -3.98 -15.81 0.36
CA LYS A 130 -3.18 -16.55 1.35
C LYS A 130 -2.09 -17.45 0.77
N LYS A 131 -2.14 -17.80 -0.51
CA LYS A 131 -1.08 -18.58 -1.18
C LYS A 131 0.12 -17.70 -1.53
N LEU A 132 -0.05 -16.38 -1.55
CA LEU A 132 1.03 -15.45 -1.84
C LEU A 132 2.08 -15.49 -0.72
N GLU A 133 3.35 -15.51 -1.12
CA GLU A 133 4.49 -15.44 -0.20
C GLU A 133 4.94 -13.99 0.03
N SER A 134 4.63 -13.08 -0.89
CA SER A 134 4.82 -11.63 -0.81
C SER A 134 3.54 -10.95 -1.28
N CYS A 135 3.18 -9.84 -0.63
CA CYS A 135 1.97 -9.11 -0.93
C CYS A 135 2.21 -7.61 -0.78
N ALA A 136 1.71 -6.83 -1.73
CA ALA A 136 1.80 -5.37 -1.78
C ALA A 136 1.20 -4.71 -0.53
N ALA A 137 1.64 -3.49 -0.23
CA ALA A 137 0.86 -2.57 0.60
C ALA A 137 -0.52 -2.42 -0.04
N THR A 138 -1.60 -2.49 0.72
CA THR A 138 -2.95 -2.60 0.15
C THR A 138 -3.87 -1.48 0.66
N LEU A 139 -4.51 -0.77 -0.26
CA LEU A 139 -5.53 0.24 -0.01
C LEU A 139 -6.89 -0.29 -0.47
N LEU A 140 -7.74 -0.73 0.47
CA LEU A 140 -9.05 -1.31 0.18
C LEU A 140 -10.17 -0.29 0.38
N MET A 141 -10.39 0.59 -0.60
CA MET A 141 -11.45 1.60 -0.57
C MET A 141 -12.80 1.02 -0.98
N GLY A 142 -13.39 0.28 -0.05
CA GLY A 142 -14.75 -0.26 -0.17
C GLY A 142 -15.44 -0.40 1.17
N CYS A 143 -16.77 -0.49 1.15
CA CYS A 143 -17.59 -0.65 2.34
C CYS A 143 -17.23 -1.91 3.12
N SER A 144 -17.00 -1.78 4.44
CA SER A 144 -16.68 -2.92 5.32
C SER A 144 -15.47 -3.76 4.87
N SER A 145 -14.58 -3.21 4.05
CA SER A 145 -13.39 -3.91 3.53
C SER A 145 -12.44 -4.39 4.64
N GLY A 146 -12.43 -3.68 5.75
CA GLY A 146 -11.64 -3.94 6.96
C GLY A 146 -12.41 -4.68 8.06
N SER A 147 -13.65 -5.08 7.80
CA SER A 147 -14.48 -5.74 8.81
C SER A 147 -13.97 -7.15 9.14
N LEU A 148 -14.09 -7.54 10.40
CA LEU A 148 -13.76 -8.88 10.88
C LEU A 148 -15.03 -9.58 11.36
N TYR A 149 -15.25 -10.78 10.86
CA TYR A 149 -16.37 -11.64 11.19
C TYR A 149 -15.96 -12.57 12.34
N LEU A 150 -16.75 -12.54 13.42
CA LEU A 150 -16.57 -13.39 14.58
C LEU A 150 -17.42 -14.65 14.44
N HIS A 151 -16.82 -15.81 14.65
CA HIS A 151 -17.50 -17.10 14.65
C HIS A 151 -17.45 -17.72 16.04
N GLY A 152 -18.23 -17.18 16.99
CA GLY A 152 -18.28 -17.68 18.36
C GLY A 152 -16.90 -17.64 19.04
N CYS A 153 -16.34 -18.82 19.34
CA CYS A 153 -15.01 -18.97 19.96
C CYS A 153 -13.86 -19.15 18.96
N TYR A 154 -14.12 -19.17 17.65
CA TYR A 154 -13.09 -19.29 16.62
C TYR A 154 -12.41 -17.93 16.34
N ALA A 155 -11.20 -18.00 15.79
CA ALA A 155 -10.46 -16.81 15.36
C ALA A 155 -11.28 -15.99 14.35
N PRO A 156 -11.22 -14.64 14.42
CA PRO A 156 -11.90 -13.78 13.47
C PRO A 156 -11.41 -14.05 12.04
N ARG A 157 -12.31 -13.83 11.08
CA ARG A 157 -11.99 -13.90 9.65
C ARG A 157 -12.25 -12.56 8.98
N GLY A 158 -11.43 -12.19 8.02
CA GLY A 158 -11.66 -11.04 7.17
C GLY A 158 -10.46 -10.77 6.26
N ALA A 159 -10.69 -9.94 5.24
CA ALA A 159 -9.68 -9.65 4.25
C ALA A 159 -8.37 -9.11 4.85
N PRO A 160 -8.35 -8.16 5.82
CA PRO A 160 -7.09 -7.65 6.35
C PRO A 160 -6.17 -8.72 6.92
N LEU A 161 -6.74 -9.76 7.55
CA LEU A 161 -5.95 -10.88 8.07
C LEU A 161 -5.36 -11.72 6.94
N CYS A 162 -6.07 -11.88 5.82
CA CYS A 162 -5.58 -12.62 4.66
C CYS A 162 -4.40 -11.91 3.99
N TYR A 163 -4.51 -10.60 3.76
CA TYR A 163 -3.41 -9.78 3.23
C TYR A 163 -2.22 -9.75 4.20
N LEU A 164 -2.46 -9.62 5.51
CA LEU A 164 -1.39 -9.67 6.51
C LEU A 164 -0.67 -11.04 6.50
N PHE A 165 -1.40 -12.15 6.41
CA PHE A 165 -0.79 -13.49 6.32
C PHE A 165 -0.02 -13.70 5.01
N ALA A 166 -0.48 -13.10 3.91
CA ALA A 166 0.22 -13.05 2.63
C ALA A 166 1.50 -12.20 2.66
N GLY A 167 1.74 -11.47 3.75
CA GLY A 167 2.93 -10.66 3.95
C GLY A 167 2.78 -9.19 3.62
N SER A 168 1.55 -8.69 3.47
CA SER A 168 1.32 -7.26 3.21
C SER A 168 1.88 -6.41 4.35
N PRO A 169 2.72 -5.40 4.07
CA PRO A 169 3.34 -4.58 5.11
C PRO A 169 2.34 -3.62 5.76
N VAL A 170 1.31 -3.19 5.02
CA VAL A 170 0.28 -2.27 5.50
C VAL A 170 -1.01 -2.52 4.73
N ILE A 171 -2.12 -2.51 5.46
CA ILE A 171 -3.47 -2.62 4.90
C ILE A 171 -4.31 -1.47 5.45
N VAL A 172 -4.91 -0.70 4.55
CA VAL A 172 -5.82 0.39 4.90
C VAL A 172 -7.20 0.02 4.38
N ALA A 173 -8.20 0.03 5.27
CA ALA A 173 -9.51 -0.52 4.98
C ALA A 173 -10.59 0.07 5.90
N ASN A 174 -11.86 -0.04 5.51
CA ASN A 174 -12.99 0.50 6.25
C ASN A 174 -13.61 -0.52 7.19
N LEU A 175 -13.83 -0.13 8.45
CA LEU A 175 -14.38 -1.03 9.47
C LEU A 175 -15.88 -1.32 9.30
N TRP A 176 -16.61 -0.48 8.55
CA TRP A 176 -18.06 -0.57 8.33
C TRP A 176 -18.45 0.11 6.99
N GLU A 177 -19.75 0.23 6.73
CA GLU A 177 -20.29 0.85 5.52
C GLU A 177 -20.02 2.36 5.46
N VAL A 178 -19.60 2.84 4.30
CA VAL A 178 -19.27 4.25 4.06
C VAL A 178 -19.95 4.70 2.77
N THR A 179 -20.16 6.00 2.61
CA THR A 179 -20.74 6.54 1.37
C THR A 179 -19.66 6.86 0.36
N ASP A 180 -19.90 6.51 -0.91
CA ASP A 180 -18.94 6.65 -2.03
C ASP A 180 -18.25 8.02 -2.05
N LYS A 181 -18.99 9.13 -1.93
CA LYS A 181 -18.40 10.48 -1.99
C LYS A 181 -17.38 10.78 -0.88
N ASP A 182 -17.64 10.32 0.34
CA ASP A 182 -16.78 10.61 1.48
C ASP A 182 -15.53 9.74 1.45
N ILE A 183 -15.67 8.47 1.07
CA ILE A 183 -14.52 7.57 0.90
C ILE A 183 -13.66 7.99 -0.29
N ASP A 184 -14.26 8.47 -1.38
CA ASP A 184 -13.52 8.99 -2.53
C ASP A 184 -12.69 10.23 -2.14
N ARG A 185 -13.29 11.17 -1.40
CA ARG A 185 -12.57 12.34 -0.87
C ARG A 185 -11.41 11.93 0.05
N PHE A 186 -11.64 10.95 0.92
CA PHE A 186 -10.61 10.42 1.82
C PHE A 186 -9.49 9.74 1.03
N GLY A 187 -9.83 8.85 0.09
CA GLY A 187 -8.90 8.13 -0.76
C GLY A 187 -8.03 9.05 -1.59
N LYS A 188 -8.61 10.06 -2.23
CA LYS A 188 -7.86 11.08 -2.98
C LYS A 188 -6.89 11.85 -2.10
N SER A 189 -7.36 12.32 -0.94
CA SER A 189 -6.51 13.06 0.00
C SER A 189 -5.34 12.20 0.51
N MET A 190 -5.58 10.91 0.71
CA MET A 190 -4.56 9.95 1.14
C MET A 190 -3.53 9.68 0.04
N LEU A 191 -3.98 9.41 -1.19
CA LEU A 191 -3.10 9.19 -2.34
C LEU A 191 -2.23 10.43 -2.63
N ASP A 192 -2.83 11.62 -2.63
CA ASP A 192 -2.10 12.88 -2.79
C ASP A 192 -1.05 13.06 -1.68
N ALA A 193 -1.37 12.70 -0.43
CA ALA A 193 -0.43 12.79 0.69
C ALA A 193 0.73 11.80 0.54
N ILE A 194 0.46 10.57 0.11
CA ILE A 194 1.48 9.54 -0.15
C ILE A 194 2.46 10.01 -1.23
N LEU A 195 1.95 10.53 -2.35
CA LEU A 195 2.78 11.02 -3.44
C LEU A 195 3.60 12.26 -3.04
N ARG A 196 3.00 13.19 -2.29
CA ARG A 196 3.71 14.37 -1.76
C ARG A 196 4.84 13.96 -0.83
N GLU A 197 4.61 13.01 0.06
CA GLU A 197 5.63 12.54 0.98
C GLU A 197 6.80 11.91 0.21
N ARG A 198 6.52 11.11 -0.82
CA ARG A 198 7.55 10.60 -1.73
C ARG A 198 8.36 11.73 -2.39
N SER A 199 7.71 12.77 -2.90
CA SER A 199 8.43 13.91 -3.51
C SER A 199 9.30 14.66 -2.51
N ASN A 200 8.90 14.72 -1.23
CA ASN A 200 9.66 15.33 -0.16
C ASN A 200 10.84 14.46 0.28
N VAL A 201 10.75 13.13 0.10
CA VAL A 201 11.89 12.23 0.19
C VAL A 201 12.74 12.45 -1.08
N SER A 202 13.48 13.56 -1.10
CA SER A 202 14.65 13.63 -1.97
C SER A 202 15.50 12.41 -1.61
N PHE A 203 15.69 11.48 -2.54
CA PHE A 203 16.85 10.60 -2.47
C PHE A 203 18.06 11.53 -2.48
N ARG A 204 18.52 11.95 -1.29
CA ARG A 204 19.84 12.56 -1.10
C ARG A 204 20.83 11.44 -1.35
N CYS A 205 21.01 11.12 -2.62
CA CYS A 205 22.18 10.43 -3.06
C CYS A 205 23.26 11.52 -3.04
N ASP A 206 24.18 11.43 -2.08
CA ASP A 206 25.30 12.38 -1.98
C ASP A 206 26.05 12.51 -3.33
N GLN A 207 26.05 11.46 -4.16
CA GLN A 207 26.62 11.47 -5.51
C GLN A 207 25.76 12.24 -6.52
N CYS A 208 24.43 12.19 -6.42
CA CYS A 208 23.52 12.95 -7.29
C CYS A 208 23.50 14.44 -6.91
N ASP A 209 23.56 14.77 -5.62
CA ASP A 209 23.71 16.16 -5.16
C ASP A 209 25.03 16.76 -5.69
N THR A 210 26.12 16.00 -5.61
CA THR A 210 27.42 16.41 -6.17
C THR A 210 27.39 16.56 -7.70
N LEU A 211 26.58 15.76 -8.41
CA LEU A 211 26.41 15.84 -9.87
C LEU A 211 25.53 17.02 -10.28
N SER A 212 24.44 17.30 -9.55
CA SER A 212 23.62 18.51 -9.73
C SER A 212 24.46 19.76 -9.50
N ASP A 213 25.22 19.83 -8.42
CA ASP A 213 26.10 20.97 -8.12
C ASP A 213 27.16 21.16 -9.22
N LYS A 214 27.72 20.07 -9.73
CA LYS A 214 28.65 20.12 -10.88
C LYS A 214 27.96 20.58 -12.16
N LEU A 215 26.74 20.12 -12.44
CA LEU A 215 25.98 20.49 -13.63
C LEU A 215 25.57 21.97 -13.59
N GLU A 216 25.21 22.49 -12.42
CA GLU A 216 24.93 23.92 -12.23
C GLU A 216 26.19 24.78 -12.38
N SER A 217 27.35 24.31 -11.89
CA SER A 217 28.63 25.00 -12.08
C SER A 217 29.13 25.03 -13.54
N LEU A 218 28.55 24.19 -14.40
CA LEU A 218 28.87 24.10 -15.83
C LEU A 218 27.92 24.90 -16.73
N LYS A 219 26.88 25.56 -16.18
CA LYS A 219 26.07 26.51 -16.95
C LYS A 219 26.92 27.75 -17.25
N ILE A 220 27.57 27.72 -18.41
CA ILE A 220 28.24 28.88 -19.00
C ILE A 220 27.17 29.94 -19.23
N SER A 221 27.38 31.12 -18.63
CA SER A 221 26.56 32.30 -18.92
C SER A 221 26.71 32.63 -20.40
N ASP A 222 25.67 32.43 -21.18
CA ASP A 222 25.59 33.00 -22.52
C ASP A 222 25.70 34.53 -22.40
N ARG A 223 26.60 35.08 -23.20
CA ARG A 223 26.97 36.50 -23.29
C ARG A 223 25.92 37.32 -24.04
#